data_AF-A0A1X0REE4-F1
#
_entry.id   AF-A0A1X0REE4-F1
#
_cell.length_a   1.000
_cell.length_b   1.000
_cell.length_c   1.000
_cell.angle_alpha   90.00
_cell.angle_beta   90.00
_cell.angle_gamma   90.00
#
_symmetry.space_group_name_H-M   'P 1'
#
loop_
_entity.id
_entity.type
_entity.pdbx_description
1 polymer ?
#
loop_
_entity_poly.entity_id
_entity_poly.type
_entity_poly.pdbx_seq_one_letter_code
_entity_poly.pdbx_strand_id
1 'polypeptide(L)'
;MYLCLGYFFFETENYAAHAVELLQIFFLNETTRMNPNLNYAQLVRGSQNCTKMGRGEGVVSGRALCRIANMLSYLDSFYLYHPIDRYIKAWFNQYFQWLVESPVAKQAAQAKNNVHTWYIAHIVSTIRFLNPSSAELTRHIVGFFEKTLSEQIDMATGDQPSESIRAQPLHYLAFNMYAILYIAELAKSIELDMYPAKKEILHIAALYMIKVSKAKQKIDITEAARCVEIIWKRVCGNDCCKEFIDLCHNCEFAERISGPKNAACECWL
;
A
#
# COMPACT_ATOMS: atom_id res chain seq x y z
N MET A 1 -10.92 -6.36 5.21
CA MET A 1 -9.55 -6.86 5.46
C MET A 1 -9.56 -7.95 6.52
N TYR A 2 -9.57 -7.63 7.83
CA TYR A 2 -9.52 -8.66 8.89
C TYR A 2 -10.64 -9.69 8.81
N LEU A 3 -11.87 -9.27 8.49
CA LEU A 3 -13.00 -10.19 8.31
C LEU A 3 -12.79 -11.14 7.11
N CYS A 4 -12.23 -10.65 6.00
CA CYS A 4 -11.87 -11.49 4.86
C CYS A 4 -10.81 -12.54 5.24
N LEU A 5 -9.78 -12.13 6.01
CA LEU A 5 -8.77 -13.08 6.52
C LEU A 5 -9.38 -14.09 7.48
N GLY A 6 -10.26 -13.64 8.39
CA GLY A 6 -10.93 -14.52 9.34
C GLY A 6 -11.79 -15.57 8.62
N TYR A 7 -12.51 -15.15 7.57
CA TYR A 7 -13.24 -16.09 6.72
C TYR A 7 -12.30 -17.05 6.00
N PHE A 8 -11.21 -16.56 5.40
CA PHE A 8 -10.27 -17.39 4.65
C PHE A 8 -9.55 -18.43 5.52
N PHE A 9 -9.06 -18.05 6.70
CA PHE A 9 -8.26 -18.93 7.56
C PHE A 9 -9.10 -19.82 8.48
N PHE A 10 -10.26 -19.35 8.93
CA PHE A 10 -11.09 -20.07 9.90
C PHE A 10 -12.38 -20.64 9.29
N GLU A 11 -12.61 -20.42 7.99
CA GLU A 11 -13.77 -20.92 7.25
C GLU A 11 -15.12 -20.60 7.94
N THR A 12 -15.15 -19.49 8.68
CA THR A 12 -16.30 -19.11 9.51
C THR A 12 -17.13 -18.05 8.80
N GLU A 13 -18.33 -18.43 8.36
CA GLU A 13 -19.23 -17.59 7.55
C GLU A 13 -19.60 -16.25 8.22
N ASN A 14 -19.67 -16.20 9.56
CA ASN A 14 -19.98 -14.96 10.29
C ASN A 14 -19.01 -13.82 9.96
N TYR A 15 -17.73 -14.12 9.69
CA TYR A 15 -16.78 -13.11 9.26
C TYR A 15 -17.12 -12.57 7.86
N ALA A 16 -17.44 -13.46 6.91
CA ALA A 16 -17.82 -13.06 5.56
C ALA A 16 -19.16 -12.31 5.55
N ALA A 17 -20.14 -12.76 6.31
CA ALA A 17 -21.44 -12.10 6.46
C ALA A 17 -21.28 -10.66 6.95
N HIS A 18 -20.48 -10.45 8.00
CA HIS A 18 -20.21 -9.10 8.51
C HIS A 18 -19.36 -8.26 7.55
N ALA A 19 -18.44 -8.88 6.80
CA ALA A 19 -17.71 -8.18 5.74
C ALA A 19 -18.67 -7.65 4.66
N VAL A 20 -19.61 -8.48 4.20
CA VAL A 20 -20.63 -8.11 3.22
C VAL A 20 -21.51 -6.97 3.73
N GLU A 21 -21.94 -7.01 4.99
CA GLU A 21 -22.71 -5.93 5.63
C GLU A 21 -21.95 -4.59 5.55
N LEU A 22 -20.67 -4.57 5.94
CA LEU A 22 -19.85 -3.35 5.87
C LEU A 22 -19.64 -2.87 4.44
N LEU A 23 -19.50 -3.78 3.47
CA LEU A 23 -19.40 -3.43 2.06
C LEU A 23 -20.68 -2.77 1.55
N GLN A 24 -21.85 -3.31 1.93
CA GLN A 24 -23.13 -2.70 1.58
C GLN A 24 -23.25 -1.30 2.17
N ILE A 25 -22.92 -1.10 3.44
CA ILE A 25 -22.99 0.21 4.11
C ILE A 25 -22.06 1.23 3.44
N PHE A 26 -20.80 0.86 3.22
CA PHE A 26 -19.77 1.81 2.79
C PHE A 26 -19.77 2.10 1.29
N PHE A 27 -20.14 1.12 0.45
CA PHE A 27 -20.05 1.27 -1.02
C PHE A 27 -21.40 1.42 -1.71
N LEU A 28 -22.48 0.84 -1.17
CA LEU A 28 -23.70 0.62 -1.94
C LEU A 28 -24.91 1.37 -1.40
N ASN A 29 -25.08 1.41 -0.08
CA ASN A 29 -26.23 2.03 0.58
C ASN A 29 -26.29 3.52 0.23
N GLU A 30 -27.38 3.95 -0.39
CA GLU A 30 -27.51 5.31 -0.93
C GLU A 30 -27.34 6.42 0.13
N THR A 31 -27.70 6.13 1.38
CA THR A 31 -27.65 7.11 2.48
C THR A 31 -26.29 7.18 3.17
N THR A 32 -25.47 6.13 3.07
CA THR A 32 -24.19 6.02 3.80
C THR A 32 -22.97 5.83 2.91
N ARG A 33 -23.17 5.53 1.63
CA ARG A 33 -22.06 5.19 0.73
C ARG A 33 -21.08 6.35 0.60
N MET A 34 -19.80 5.98 0.56
CA MET A 34 -18.75 6.87 0.11
C MET A 34 -18.89 7.06 -1.41
N ASN A 35 -18.82 8.31 -1.90
CA ASN A 35 -18.70 8.55 -3.33
C ASN A 35 -17.33 8.02 -3.83
N PRO A 36 -17.23 7.49 -5.07
CA PRO A 36 -16.01 6.88 -5.61
C PRO A 36 -14.95 7.91 -6.01
N ASN A 37 -14.53 8.77 -5.08
CA ASN A 37 -13.50 9.78 -5.25
C ASN A 37 -12.92 10.26 -3.91
N LEU A 38 -11.79 10.94 -3.96
CA LEU A 38 -11.16 11.60 -2.82
C LEU A 38 -11.07 13.12 -3.02
N ASN A 39 -12.08 13.72 -3.66
CA ASN A 39 -12.09 15.13 -4.05
C ASN A 39 -11.83 16.11 -2.89
N TYR A 40 -12.20 15.74 -1.67
CA TYR A 40 -12.09 16.59 -0.48
C TYR A 40 -11.07 16.08 0.55
N ALA A 41 -10.29 15.04 0.20
CA ALA A 41 -9.32 14.47 1.11
C ALA A 41 -8.17 15.45 1.40
N GLN A 42 -7.81 15.56 2.68
CA GLN A 42 -6.77 16.48 3.18
C GLN A 42 -6.95 17.94 2.74
N LEU A 43 -8.20 18.40 2.63
CA LEU A 43 -8.51 19.80 2.35
C LEU A 43 -7.83 20.71 3.39
N VAL A 44 -7.10 21.70 2.88
CA VAL A 44 -6.53 22.78 3.70
C VAL A 44 -7.55 23.92 3.77
N ARG A 45 -7.91 24.33 4.99
CA ARG A 45 -8.87 25.41 5.24
C ARG A 45 -8.22 26.78 5.05
N GLY A 46 -9.02 27.76 4.65
CA GLY A 46 -8.60 29.16 4.53
C GLY A 46 -8.83 29.74 3.13
N SER A 47 -8.78 31.06 3.03
CA SER A 47 -9.04 31.81 1.79
C SER A 47 -8.04 31.53 0.67
N GLN A 48 -6.85 31.03 1.01
CA GLN A 48 -5.82 30.60 0.08
C GLN A 48 -6.18 29.33 -0.72
N ASN A 49 -7.18 28.54 -0.27
CA ASN A 49 -7.67 27.41 -1.05
C ASN A 49 -8.82 27.83 -1.97
N CYS A 50 -8.46 28.43 -3.11
CA CYS A 50 -9.43 28.90 -4.10
C CYS A 50 -10.20 27.77 -4.80
N THR A 51 -9.65 26.55 -4.82
CA THR A 51 -10.31 25.40 -5.47
C THR A 51 -11.48 24.86 -4.65
N LYS A 52 -11.46 25.06 -3.32
CA LYS A 52 -12.37 24.42 -2.35
C LYS A 52 -12.34 22.88 -2.39
N MET A 53 -11.28 22.32 -3.00
CA MET A 53 -11.04 20.89 -3.10
C MET A 53 -9.92 20.48 -2.15
N GLY A 54 -9.75 19.17 -2.02
CA GLY A 54 -8.55 18.55 -1.47
C GLY A 54 -7.35 18.70 -2.39
N ARG A 55 -6.30 17.92 -2.11
CA ARG A 55 -5.01 17.98 -2.80
C ARG A 55 -4.50 16.57 -3.12
N GLY A 56 -3.51 16.45 -3.99
CA GLY A 56 -2.93 15.18 -4.41
C GLY A 56 -2.52 14.27 -3.24
N GLU A 57 -1.95 14.82 -2.17
CA GLU A 57 -1.59 14.08 -0.96
C GLU A 57 -2.80 13.36 -0.31
N GLY A 58 -4.01 13.85 -0.56
CA GLY A 58 -5.27 13.23 -0.13
C GLY A 58 -5.48 11.82 -0.70
N VAL A 59 -4.87 11.46 -1.83
CA VAL A 59 -4.91 10.09 -2.38
C VAL A 59 -4.36 9.07 -1.40
N VAL A 60 -3.34 9.44 -0.62
CA VAL A 60 -2.71 8.61 0.41
C VAL A 60 -3.70 8.23 1.52
N SER A 61 -4.68 9.09 1.80
CA SER A 61 -5.75 8.79 2.79
C SER A 61 -6.63 7.62 2.36
N GLY A 62 -6.71 7.33 1.06
CA GLY A 62 -7.48 6.22 0.51
C GLY A 62 -6.77 4.86 0.53
N ARG A 63 -5.52 4.74 1.01
CA ARG A 63 -4.71 3.51 0.91
C ARG A 63 -5.36 2.22 1.42
N ALA A 64 -6.36 2.33 2.30
CA ALA A 64 -7.16 1.18 2.75
C ALA A 64 -7.99 0.56 1.62
N LEU A 65 -8.39 1.35 0.61
CA LEU A 65 -9.12 0.88 -0.58
C LEU A 65 -8.26 -0.08 -1.41
N CYS A 66 -6.95 0.15 -1.53
CA CYS A 66 -6.04 -0.78 -2.20
C CYS A 66 -6.12 -2.17 -1.56
N ARG A 67 -5.98 -2.21 -0.24
CA ARG A 67 -6.04 -3.46 0.54
C ARG A 67 -7.43 -4.09 0.48
N ILE A 68 -8.51 -3.29 0.51
CA ILE A 68 -9.87 -3.82 0.33
C ILE A 68 -9.96 -4.52 -1.03
N ALA A 69 -9.56 -3.85 -2.12
CA ALA A 69 -9.58 -4.43 -3.47
C ALA A 69 -8.81 -5.75 -3.56
N ASN A 70 -7.64 -5.85 -2.90
CA ASN A 70 -6.85 -7.09 -2.88
C ASN A 70 -7.57 -8.24 -2.15
N MET A 71 -8.31 -7.92 -1.09
CA MET A 71 -8.93 -8.90 -0.18
C MET A 71 -10.33 -9.36 -0.59
N LEU A 72 -10.99 -8.67 -1.52
CA LEU A 72 -12.37 -9.00 -1.90
C LEU A 72 -12.49 -10.36 -2.58
N SER A 73 -11.46 -10.83 -3.28
CA SER A 73 -11.44 -12.15 -3.92
C SER A 73 -11.65 -13.31 -2.94
N TYR A 74 -11.30 -13.15 -1.66
CA TYR A 74 -11.59 -14.14 -0.62
C TYR A 74 -13.09 -14.35 -0.37
N LEU A 75 -13.95 -13.44 -0.86
CA LEU A 75 -15.40 -13.53 -0.74
C LEU A 75 -16.07 -14.03 -2.03
N ASP A 76 -15.33 -14.30 -3.13
CA ASP A 76 -15.92 -14.61 -4.44
C ASP A 76 -16.86 -15.83 -4.42
N SER A 77 -16.57 -16.82 -3.57
CA SER A 77 -17.41 -18.01 -3.37
C SER A 77 -18.53 -17.85 -2.34
N PHE A 78 -18.54 -16.74 -1.59
CA PHE A 78 -19.50 -16.55 -0.50
C PHE A 78 -20.86 -16.08 -1.03
N TYR A 79 -21.92 -16.81 -0.68
CA TYR A 79 -23.24 -16.64 -1.29
C TYR A 79 -23.88 -15.25 -1.07
N LEU A 80 -23.58 -14.56 0.03
CA LEU A 80 -24.06 -13.18 0.26
C LEU A 80 -23.24 -12.12 -0.50
N TYR A 81 -22.00 -12.42 -0.89
CA TYR A 81 -21.17 -11.49 -1.65
C TYR A 81 -21.54 -11.50 -3.13
N HIS A 82 -21.86 -12.67 -3.69
CA HIS A 82 -22.16 -12.84 -5.12
C HIS A 82 -23.18 -11.82 -5.69
N PRO A 83 -24.32 -11.54 -5.02
CA PRO A 83 -25.29 -10.55 -5.51
C PRO A 83 -24.77 -9.11 -5.54
N ILE A 84 -23.78 -8.77 -4.71
CA ILE A 84 -23.25 -7.41 -4.57
C ILE A 84 -21.96 -7.15 -5.35
N ASP A 85 -21.21 -8.19 -5.73
CA ASP A 85 -19.89 -8.09 -6.39
C ASP A 85 -19.89 -7.13 -7.59
N ARG A 86 -20.85 -7.26 -8.50
CA ARG A 86 -20.95 -6.38 -9.68
C ARG A 86 -21.08 -4.90 -9.34
N TYR A 87 -21.74 -4.57 -8.22
CA TYR A 87 -21.92 -3.19 -7.78
C TYR A 87 -20.68 -2.65 -7.09
N ILE A 88 -19.96 -3.51 -6.34
CA ILE A 88 -18.65 -3.16 -5.79
C ILE A 88 -17.65 -2.91 -6.93
N LYS A 89 -17.60 -3.77 -7.94
CA LYS A 89 -16.80 -3.56 -9.16
C LYS A 89 -17.20 -2.28 -9.89
N ALA A 90 -18.50 -1.96 -9.98
CA ALA A 90 -18.94 -0.70 -10.58
C ALA A 90 -18.44 0.53 -9.80
N TRP A 91 -18.39 0.46 -8.46
CA TRP A 91 -17.81 1.52 -7.63
C TRP A 91 -16.31 1.68 -7.88
N PHE A 92 -15.55 0.58 -7.90
CA PHE A 92 -14.11 0.60 -8.19
C PHE A 92 -13.81 1.07 -9.61
N ASN A 93 -14.66 0.76 -10.59
CA ASN A 93 -14.53 1.29 -11.94
C ASN A 93 -14.72 2.82 -11.96
N GLN A 94 -15.71 3.36 -11.26
CA GLN A 94 -15.87 4.82 -11.12
C GLN A 94 -14.69 5.46 -10.38
N TYR A 95 -14.16 4.79 -9.36
CA TYR A 95 -12.97 5.24 -8.63
C TYR A 95 -11.74 5.27 -9.52
N PHE A 96 -11.56 4.25 -10.38
CA PHE A 96 -10.50 4.22 -11.38
C PHE A 96 -10.59 5.38 -12.37
N GLN A 97 -11.78 5.66 -12.91
CA GLN A 97 -11.99 6.82 -13.79
C GLN A 97 -11.61 8.13 -13.06
N TRP A 98 -12.03 8.28 -11.80
CA TRP A 98 -11.62 9.43 -11.00
C TRP A 98 -10.10 9.52 -10.81
N LEU A 99 -9.41 8.40 -10.55
CA LEU A 99 -7.94 8.38 -10.38
C LEU A 99 -7.21 8.92 -11.61
N VAL A 100 -7.66 8.57 -12.83
CA VAL A 100 -6.95 8.94 -14.06
C VAL A 100 -7.39 10.29 -14.64
N GLU A 101 -8.61 10.73 -14.36
CA GLU A 101 -9.17 11.96 -14.96
C GLU A 101 -9.08 13.19 -14.04
N SER A 102 -9.24 12.99 -12.73
CA SER A 102 -9.42 14.08 -11.76
C SER A 102 -8.20 15.00 -11.67
N PRO A 103 -8.40 16.33 -11.64
CA PRO A 103 -7.31 17.27 -11.35
C PRO A 103 -6.63 17.01 -10.01
N VAL A 104 -7.37 16.54 -8.99
CA VAL A 104 -6.81 16.21 -7.67
C VAL A 104 -5.90 14.98 -7.77
N ALA A 105 -6.37 13.92 -8.42
CA ALA A 105 -5.58 12.70 -8.56
C ALA A 105 -4.36 12.89 -9.48
N LYS A 106 -4.47 13.75 -10.51
CA LYS A 106 -3.35 14.15 -11.37
C LYS A 106 -2.20 14.82 -10.61
N GLN A 107 -2.49 15.55 -9.52
CA GLN A 107 -1.43 16.07 -8.65
C GLN A 107 -0.65 14.93 -7.98
N ALA A 108 -1.34 13.89 -7.50
CA ALA A 108 -0.70 12.71 -6.92
C ALA A 108 0.11 11.93 -7.97
N ALA A 109 -0.43 11.81 -9.19
CA ALA A 109 0.26 11.20 -10.32
C ALA A 109 1.55 11.95 -10.71
N GLN A 110 1.65 13.24 -10.44
CA GLN A 110 2.83 14.07 -10.73
C GLN A 110 3.81 14.22 -9.55
N ALA A 111 3.47 13.68 -8.38
CA ALA A 111 4.36 13.73 -7.22
C ALA A 111 5.64 12.92 -7.47
N LYS A 112 6.71 13.22 -6.72
CA LYS A 112 8.04 12.59 -6.85
C LYS A 112 8.46 11.82 -5.59
N ASN A 113 7.49 11.48 -4.77
CA ASN A 113 7.67 10.91 -3.44
C ASN A 113 6.58 9.85 -3.21
N ASN A 114 6.40 9.41 -1.97
CA ASN A 114 5.45 8.38 -1.56
C ASN A 114 4.01 8.63 -2.05
N VAL A 115 3.62 9.88 -2.30
CA VAL A 115 2.29 10.21 -2.83
C VAL A 115 2.10 9.58 -4.21
N HIS A 116 3.11 9.60 -5.07
CA HIS A 116 3.06 8.96 -6.38
C HIS A 116 3.09 7.43 -6.25
N THR A 117 3.91 6.90 -5.36
CA THR A 117 3.96 5.45 -5.11
C THR A 117 2.61 4.92 -4.65
N TRP A 118 1.94 5.62 -3.73
CA TRP A 118 0.59 5.27 -3.31
C TRP A 118 -0.45 5.47 -4.42
N TYR A 119 -0.31 6.49 -5.27
CA TYR A 119 -1.13 6.63 -6.47
C TYR A 119 -1.00 5.40 -7.39
N ILE A 120 0.22 4.93 -7.65
CA ILE A 120 0.43 3.70 -8.43
C ILE A 120 -0.18 2.50 -7.71
N ALA A 121 -0.02 2.36 -6.40
CA ALA A 121 -0.64 1.27 -5.63
C ALA A 121 -2.18 1.26 -5.78
N HIS A 122 -2.83 2.43 -5.79
CA HIS A 122 -4.26 2.58 -6.08
C HIS A 122 -4.62 2.14 -7.50
N ILE A 123 -3.85 2.57 -8.51
CA ILE A 123 -4.06 2.20 -9.91
C ILE A 123 -3.97 0.68 -10.08
N VAL A 124 -2.86 0.06 -9.66
CA VAL A 124 -2.61 -1.36 -9.92
C VAL A 124 -3.56 -2.26 -9.12
N SER A 125 -3.89 -1.90 -7.87
CA SER A 125 -4.86 -2.66 -7.07
C SER A 125 -6.28 -2.59 -7.64
N THR A 126 -6.68 -1.42 -8.13
CA THR A 126 -7.99 -1.24 -8.75
C THR A 126 -8.08 -1.98 -10.08
N ILE A 127 -7.09 -1.83 -10.97
CA ILE A 127 -7.08 -2.56 -12.24
C ILE A 127 -7.07 -4.06 -12.00
N ARG A 128 -6.22 -4.57 -11.09
CA ARG A 128 -6.18 -6.01 -10.77
C ARG A 128 -7.52 -6.54 -10.30
N PHE A 129 -8.20 -5.82 -9.40
CA PHE A 129 -9.52 -6.23 -8.90
C PHE A 129 -10.58 -6.25 -10.00
N LEU A 130 -10.54 -5.30 -10.94
CA LEU A 130 -11.49 -5.23 -12.05
C LEU A 130 -11.18 -6.23 -13.17
N ASN A 131 -9.90 -6.42 -13.50
CA ASN A 131 -9.41 -7.27 -14.56
C ASN A 131 -7.95 -7.71 -14.28
N PRO A 132 -7.72 -8.87 -13.64
CA PRO A 132 -6.38 -9.32 -13.24
C PRO A 132 -5.47 -9.64 -14.44
N SER A 133 -6.02 -9.88 -15.62
CA SER A 133 -5.26 -10.15 -16.86
C SER A 133 -5.07 -8.91 -17.75
N SER A 134 -5.33 -7.71 -17.23
CA SER A 134 -5.20 -6.47 -18.00
C SER A 134 -3.74 -6.19 -18.37
N ALA A 135 -3.45 -5.97 -19.66
CA ALA A 135 -2.13 -5.50 -20.09
C ALA A 135 -1.76 -4.13 -19.51
N GLU A 136 -2.75 -3.30 -19.16
CA GLU A 136 -2.55 -2.01 -18.51
C GLU A 136 -1.95 -2.16 -17.11
N LEU A 137 -2.37 -3.21 -16.38
CA LEU A 137 -1.82 -3.55 -15.06
C LEU A 137 -0.31 -3.77 -15.14
N THR A 138 0.11 -4.66 -16.04
CA THR A 138 1.52 -4.98 -16.28
C THR A 138 2.31 -3.74 -16.67
N ARG A 139 1.76 -2.88 -17.56
CA ARG A 139 2.44 -1.64 -17.97
C ARG A 139 2.68 -0.68 -16.80
N HIS A 140 1.70 -0.50 -15.90
CA HIS A 140 1.88 0.37 -14.74
C HIS A 140 2.92 -0.16 -13.76
N ILE A 141 2.89 -1.48 -13.48
CA ILE A 141 3.84 -2.11 -12.57
C ILE A 141 5.27 -2.03 -13.13
N VAL A 142 5.46 -2.47 -14.38
CA VAL A 142 6.77 -2.43 -15.03
C VAL A 142 7.26 -0.99 -15.16
N GLY A 143 6.42 -0.06 -15.58
CA GLY A 143 6.78 1.35 -15.69
C GLY A 143 7.24 1.95 -14.35
N PHE A 144 6.57 1.60 -13.25
CA PHE A 144 6.99 2.03 -11.91
C PHE A 144 8.38 1.50 -11.54
N PHE A 145 8.61 0.19 -11.70
CA PHE A 145 9.87 -0.45 -11.30
C PHE A 145 11.05 -0.17 -12.23
N GLU A 146 10.81 0.08 -13.52
CA GLU A 146 11.87 0.40 -14.49
C GLU A 146 12.23 1.87 -14.54
N LYS A 147 11.30 2.77 -14.20
CA LYS A 147 11.52 4.21 -14.28
C LYS A 147 11.41 4.91 -12.93
N THR A 148 10.25 4.84 -12.29
CA THR A 148 9.95 5.66 -11.11
C THR A 148 10.78 5.28 -9.89
N LEU A 149 11.03 3.98 -9.68
CA LEU A 149 11.74 3.51 -8.49
C LEU A 149 13.17 4.11 -8.40
N SER A 150 13.90 4.15 -9.52
CA SER A 150 15.25 4.73 -9.59
C SER A 150 15.27 6.26 -9.51
N GLU A 151 14.14 6.91 -9.82
CA GLU A 151 13.97 8.36 -9.59
C GLU A 151 13.71 8.68 -8.10
N GLN A 152 13.23 7.72 -7.32
CA GLN A 152 12.90 7.90 -5.90
C GLN A 152 13.98 7.41 -4.93
N ILE A 153 14.77 6.41 -5.32
CA ILE A 153 15.82 5.81 -4.48
C ILE A 153 17.19 6.06 -5.13
N ASP A 154 18.08 6.67 -4.37
CA ASP A 154 19.46 6.89 -4.78
C ASP A 154 20.23 5.54 -4.76
N MET A 155 20.73 5.13 -5.92
CA MET A 155 21.41 3.83 -6.08
C MET A 155 22.78 3.74 -5.40
N ALA A 156 23.40 4.87 -5.07
CA ALA A 156 24.71 4.88 -4.40
C ALA A 156 24.56 4.75 -2.88
N THR A 157 23.45 5.22 -2.32
CA THR A 157 23.27 5.36 -0.87
C THR A 157 22.11 4.53 -0.31
N GLY A 158 21.12 4.19 -1.13
CA GLY A 158 19.83 3.63 -0.70
C GLY A 158 18.88 4.66 -0.08
N ASP A 159 19.25 5.94 -0.05
CA ASP A 159 18.37 6.99 0.46
C ASP A 159 17.16 7.20 -0.45
N GLN A 160 16.07 7.73 0.13
CA GLN A 160 14.94 8.26 -0.61
C GLN A 160 14.90 9.77 -0.35
N PRO A 161 15.56 10.62 -1.17
CA PRO A 161 15.83 12.01 -0.81
C PRO A 161 14.58 12.83 -0.50
N SER A 162 13.50 12.62 -1.25
CA SER A 162 12.21 13.29 -1.04
C SER A 162 11.55 12.93 0.30
N GLU A 163 11.89 11.78 0.89
CA GLU A 163 11.38 11.32 2.18
C GLU A 163 12.29 11.72 3.34
N SER A 164 13.60 11.69 3.11
CA SER A 164 14.59 12.02 4.14
C SER A 164 14.57 13.49 4.57
N ILE A 165 14.12 14.41 3.72
CA ILE A 165 13.94 15.83 4.06
C ILE A 165 12.68 16.12 4.89
N ARG A 166 11.84 15.11 5.16
CA ARG A 166 10.56 15.30 5.86
C ARG A 166 10.75 15.39 7.37
N ALA A 167 9.74 15.89 8.07
CA ALA A 167 9.79 16.08 9.52
C ALA A 167 10.03 14.78 10.32
N GLN A 168 9.62 13.63 9.78
CA GLN A 168 9.85 12.31 10.37
C GLN A 168 10.48 11.37 9.32
N PRO A 169 11.79 11.47 9.06
CA PRO A 169 12.44 10.76 7.95
C PRO A 169 12.20 9.26 7.94
N LEU A 170 12.40 8.58 9.07
CA LEU A 170 12.23 7.12 9.15
C LEU A 170 10.80 6.67 8.84
N HIS A 171 9.80 7.42 9.32
CA HIS A 171 8.40 7.13 8.99
C HIS A 171 8.17 7.24 7.49
N TYR A 172 8.60 8.33 6.84
CA TYR A 172 8.37 8.52 5.41
C TYR A 172 9.16 7.51 4.54
N LEU A 173 10.39 7.16 4.94
CA LEU A 173 11.18 6.12 4.30
C LEU A 173 10.45 4.77 4.33
N ALA A 174 9.98 4.35 5.52
CA ALA A 174 9.24 3.10 5.68
C ALA A 174 7.87 3.16 5.00
N PHE A 175 7.20 4.32 5.02
CA PHE A 175 5.88 4.51 4.43
C PHE A 175 5.89 4.41 2.90
N ASN A 176 6.92 4.96 2.25
CA ASN A 176 7.12 4.77 0.81
C ASN A 176 7.53 3.33 0.49
N MET A 177 8.47 2.76 1.28
CA MET A 177 8.94 1.40 1.07
C MET A 177 7.80 0.37 1.20
N TYR A 178 6.90 0.56 2.15
CA TYR A 178 5.72 -0.29 2.27
C TYR A 178 4.85 -0.28 1.01
N ALA A 179 4.68 0.89 0.37
CA ALA A 179 3.94 0.99 -0.88
C ALA A 179 4.67 0.33 -2.06
N ILE A 180 6.00 0.46 -2.13
CA ILE A 180 6.85 -0.25 -3.11
C ILE A 180 6.67 -1.77 -2.98
N LEU A 181 6.77 -2.29 -1.75
CA LEU A 181 6.64 -3.72 -1.46
C LEU A 181 5.22 -4.22 -1.74
N TYR A 182 4.19 -3.41 -1.43
CA TYR A 182 2.81 -3.72 -1.81
C TYR A 182 2.66 -3.89 -3.33
N ILE A 183 3.24 -3.00 -4.13
CA ILE A 183 3.20 -3.12 -5.60
C ILE A 183 3.98 -4.36 -6.06
N ALA A 184 5.11 -4.70 -5.41
CA ALA A 184 5.91 -5.90 -5.73
C ALA A 184 5.17 -7.20 -5.43
N GLU A 185 4.52 -7.32 -4.27
CA GLU A 185 3.72 -8.50 -3.90
C GLU A 185 2.49 -8.64 -4.81
N LEU A 186 1.82 -7.53 -5.13
CA LEU A 186 0.73 -7.53 -6.11
C LEU A 186 1.21 -8.01 -7.49
N ALA A 187 2.37 -7.55 -7.95
CA ALA A 187 2.98 -8.01 -9.20
C ALA A 187 3.25 -9.53 -9.18
N LYS A 188 3.81 -10.02 -8.08
CA LYS A 188 4.07 -11.44 -7.90
C LYS A 188 2.78 -12.27 -7.93
N SER A 189 1.67 -11.76 -7.41
CA SER A 189 0.35 -12.43 -7.45
C SER A 189 -0.22 -12.63 -8.86
N ILE A 190 0.32 -11.93 -9.85
CA ILE A 190 -0.03 -12.06 -11.27
C ILE A 190 1.15 -12.63 -12.08
N GLU A 191 2.03 -13.40 -11.42
CA GLU A 191 3.19 -14.06 -12.02
C GLU A 191 4.26 -13.11 -12.60
N LEU A 192 4.26 -11.84 -12.17
CA LEU A 192 5.27 -10.83 -12.52
C LEU A 192 6.20 -10.57 -11.33
N ASP A 193 7.28 -11.36 -11.20
CA ASP A 193 8.22 -11.20 -10.10
C ASP A 193 9.26 -10.10 -10.35
N MET A 194 9.08 -8.96 -9.68
CA MET A 194 9.99 -7.81 -9.79
C MET A 194 11.20 -7.89 -8.85
N TYR A 195 11.18 -8.78 -7.85
CA TYR A 195 12.22 -8.83 -6.82
C TYR A 195 13.61 -9.17 -7.37
N PRO A 196 13.80 -10.16 -8.26
CA PRO A 196 15.13 -10.49 -8.79
C PRO A 196 15.78 -9.31 -9.52
N ALA A 197 15.02 -8.63 -10.38
CA ALA A 197 15.52 -7.49 -11.15
C ALA A 197 15.78 -6.23 -10.30
N LYS A 198 15.13 -6.13 -9.15
CA LYS A 198 15.22 -4.97 -8.24
C LYS A 198 15.92 -5.31 -6.92
N LYS A 199 16.65 -6.43 -6.88
CA LYS A 199 17.37 -6.90 -5.69
C LYS A 199 18.32 -5.85 -5.12
N GLU A 200 19.16 -5.25 -5.97
CA GLU A 200 20.19 -4.31 -5.52
C GLU A 200 19.58 -3.06 -4.90
N ILE A 201 18.68 -2.38 -5.61
CA ILE A 201 18.00 -1.16 -5.15
C ILE A 201 17.19 -1.38 -3.86
N LEU A 202 16.50 -2.51 -3.73
CA LEU A 202 15.75 -2.85 -2.52
C LEU A 202 16.68 -3.17 -1.35
N HIS A 203 17.79 -3.87 -1.61
CA HIS A 203 18.78 -4.22 -0.60
C HIS A 203 19.46 -2.98 -0.01
N ILE A 204 19.97 -2.07 -0.86
CA ILE A 204 20.63 -0.84 -0.38
C ILE A 204 19.65 0.07 0.37
N ALA A 205 18.37 0.12 -0.06
CA ALA A 205 17.35 0.90 0.63
C ALA A 205 17.03 0.32 2.03
N ALA A 206 17.02 -1.01 2.18
CA ALA A 206 16.91 -1.65 3.49
C ALA A 206 18.11 -1.30 4.38
N LEU A 207 19.34 -1.39 3.87
CA LEU A 207 20.55 -1.00 4.63
C LEU A 207 20.50 0.46 5.08
N TYR A 208 20.02 1.36 4.22
CA TYR A 208 19.85 2.77 4.57
C TYR A 208 18.81 2.95 5.69
N MET A 209 17.65 2.29 5.61
CA MET A 209 16.65 2.33 6.69
C MET A 209 17.18 1.76 8.01
N ILE A 210 17.98 0.68 7.97
CA ILE A 210 18.66 0.12 9.15
C ILE A 210 19.59 1.18 9.77
N LYS A 211 20.42 1.84 8.95
CA LYS A 211 21.31 2.91 9.40
C LYS A 211 20.54 4.05 10.07
N VAL A 212 19.45 4.52 9.47
CA VAL A 212 18.61 5.59 10.03
C VAL A 212 17.94 5.14 11.34
N SER A 213 17.50 3.88 11.42
CA SER A 213 16.89 3.31 12.62
C SER A 213 17.87 3.23 13.79
N LYS A 214 19.14 2.84 13.55
CA LYS A 214 20.19 2.79 14.58
C LYS A 214 20.66 4.18 15.04
N ALA A 215 20.54 5.21 14.20
CA ALA A 215 21.08 6.54 14.48
C ALA A 215 20.25 7.38 15.47
N LYS A 216 18.97 7.06 15.69
CA LYS A 216 18.07 7.87 16.53
C LYS A 216 17.40 7.00 17.60
N GLN A 217 17.72 7.28 18.86
CA GLN A 217 17.09 6.60 20.00
C GLN A 217 15.60 6.98 20.11
N LYS A 218 14.76 6.01 20.52
CA LYS A 218 13.32 6.17 20.83
C LYS A 218 12.40 6.54 19.64
N ILE A 219 12.79 6.24 18.41
CA ILE A 219 11.88 6.34 17.25
C ILE A 219 11.17 4.99 17.07
N ASP A 220 9.86 5.02 16.82
CA ASP A 220 9.10 3.82 16.47
C ASP A 220 9.62 3.24 15.15
N ILE A 221 10.26 2.07 15.23
CA ILE A 221 10.86 1.36 14.09
C ILE A 221 9.95 0.30 13.49
N THR A 222 8.70 0.16 13.96
CA THR A 222 7.82 -0.97 13.61
C THR A 222 7.61 -1.14 12.11
N GLU A 223 7.33 -0.04 11.40
CA GLU A 223 7.11 -0.08 9.95
C GLU A 223 8.40 -0.36 9.17
N ALA A 224 9.53 0.19 9.64
CA ALA A 224 10.84 -0.05 9.04
C ALA A 224 11.25 -1.52 9.21
N ALA A 225 11.07 -2.08 10.40
CA ALA A 225 11.33 -3.50 10.69
C ALA A 225 10.56 -4.41 9.74
N ARG A 226 9.26 -4.17 9.55
CA ARG A 226 8.43 -4.91 8.59
C ARG A 226 8.97 -4.84 7.17
N CYS A 227 9.30 -3.64 6.68
CA CYS A 227 9.81 -3.48 5.32
C CYS A 227 11.14 -4.20 5.13
N VAL A 228 12.06 -4.06 6.09
CA VAL A 228 13.36 -4.73 6.08
C VAL A 228 13.19 -6.25 6.12
N GLU A 229 12.26 -6.77 6.92
CA GLU A 229 11.99 -8.21 7.00
C GLU A 229 11.48 -8.78 5.67
N ILE A 230 10.55 -8.10 5.00
CA ILE A 230 10.04 -8.51 3.68
C ILE A 230 11.19 -8.49 2.66
N ILE A 231 11.97 -7.42 2.59
CA ILE A 231 13.12 -7.30 1.69
C ILE A 231 14.13 -8.41 1.99
N TRP A 232 14.39 -8.69 3.27
CA TRP A 232 15.32 -9.72 3.68
C TRP A 232 14.88 -11.11 3.19
N LYS A 233 13.61 -11.48 3.42
CA LYS A 233 12.99 -12.73 2.95
C LYS A 233 12.97 -12.86 1.42
N ARG A 234 12.83 -11.75 0.69
CA ARG A 234 12.61 -11.75 -0.77
C ARG A 234 13.90 -11.63 -1.60
N VAL A 235 14.87 -10.82 -1.17
CA VAL A 235 16.04 -10.48 -2.02
C VAL A 235 17.40 -10.69 -1.37
N CYS A 236 17.51 -10.68 -0.04
CA CYS A 236 18.82 -10.60 0.61
C CYS A 236 19.46 -11.97 0.92
N GLY A 237 18.68 -12.98 1.32
CA GLY A 237 19.29 -14.21 1.86
C GLY A 237 20.12 -13.94 3.13
N ASN A 238 21.18 -14.74 3.37
CA ASN A 238 21.96 -14.81 4.62
C ASN A 238 22.25 -13.48 5.35
N ASP A 239 22.06 -13.52 6.67
CA ASP A 239 22.53 -12.71 7.81
C ASP A 239 22.62 -11.17 7.76
N CYS A 240 22.63 -10.49 6.61
CA CYS A 240 22.92 -9.04 6.53
C CYS A 240 21.89 -8.15 7.25
N CYS A 241 20.63 -8.58 7.30
CA CYS A 241 19.56 -7.90 8.03
C CYS A 241 19.23 -8.61 9.36
N LYS A 242 19.77 -9.81 9.59
CA LYS A 242 19.39 -10.65 10.73
C LYS A 242 19.71 -9.98 12.06
N GLU A 243 20.90 -9.39 12.22
CA GLU A 243 21.26 -8.64 13.43
C GLU A 243 20.27 -7.48 13.70
N PHE A 244 19.79 -6.81 12.65
CA PHE A 244 18.80 -5.75 12.80
C PHE A 244 17.43 -6.31 13.18
N ILE A 245 16.99 -7.41 12.55
CA ILE A 245 15.73 -8.08 12.90
C ILE A 245 15.77 -8.59 14.35
N ASP A 246 16.87 -9.19 14.78
CA ASP A 246 17.06 -9.62 16.16
C ASP A 246 17.00 -8.43 17.12
N LEU A 247 17.62 -7.30 16.77
CA LEU A 247 17.53 -6.06 17.55
C LEU A 247 16.08 -5.55 17.63
N CYS A 248 15.33 -5.60 16.53
CA CYS A 248 13.93 -5.22 16.47
C CYS A 248 13.07 -6.06 17.42
N HIS A 249 13.33 -7.37 17.52
CA HIS A 249 12.60 -8.26 18.44
C HIS A 249 13.01 -8.12 19.91
N ASN A 250 14.07 -7.36 20.21
CA ASN A 250 14.55 -7.10 21.57
C ASN A 250 14.49 -5.62 21.98
N CYS A 251 13.79 -4.77 21.22
CA CYS A 251 13.61 -3.35 21.53
C CYS A 251 12.28 -3.06 22.24
N GLU A 252 12.05 -1.82 22.66
CA GLU A 252 10.80 -1.39 23.31
C GLU A 252 9.53 -1.56 22.44
N PHE A 253 9.70 -1.75 21.12
CA PHE A 253 8.62 -1.98 20.16
C PHE A 253 8.42 -3.46 19.82
N ALA A 254 9.15 -4.38 20.45
CA ALA A 254 9.14 -5.81 20.14
C ALA A 254 7.73 -6.42 20.11
N GLU A 255 6.86 -6.07 21.06
CA GLU A 255 5.46 -6.55 21.06
C GLU A 255 4.66 -6.10 19.84
N ARG A 256 4.91 -4.89 19.33
CA ARG A 256 4.25 -4.39 18.11
C ARG A 256 4.78 -5.09 16.87
N ILE A 257 6.09 -5.36 16.84
CA ILE A 257 6.79 -6.00 15.72
C ILE A 257 6.44 -7.48 15.64
N SER A 258 6.49 -8.21 16.75
CA SER A 258 6.10 -9.62 16.83
C SER A 258 4.57 -9.81 16.92
N GLY A 259 3.82 -8.72 17.07
CA GLY A 259 2.38 -8.78 17.33
C GLY A 259 1.56 -9.24 16.11
N PRO A 260 0.35 -9.78 16.35
CA PRO A 260 -0.51 -10.33 15.30
C PRO A 260 -0.91 -9.28 14.25
N LYS A 261 -0.99 -7.99 14.62
CA LYS A 261 -1.26 -6.90 13.67
C LYS A 261 -0.14 -6.73 12.65
N ASN A 262 1.12 -6.97 13.03
CA ASN A 262 2.25 -6.89 12.13
C ASN A 262 2.30 -8.11 11.19
N ALA A 263 2.09 -9.31 11.73
CA ALA A 263 2.04 -10.54 10.95
C ALA A 263 0.92 -10.53 9.91
N ALA A 264 -0.29 -10.10 10.29
CA ALA A 264 -1.42 -10.02 9.37
C ALA A 264 -1.22 -9.02 8.22
N CYS A 265 -0.29 -8.05 8.38
CA CYS A 265 0.00 -7.11 7.30
C CYS A 265 0.54 -7.80 6.05
N GLU A 266 1.29 -8.89 6.18
CA GLU A 266 1.82 -9.64 5.04
C GLU A 266 0.70 -10.31 4.23
N CYS A 267 -0.43 -10.64 4.85
CA CYS A 267 -1.54 -11.36 4.20
C CYS A 267 -2.41 -10.50 3.29
N TRP A 268 -2.26 -9.17 3.31
CA TRP A 268 -2.98 -8.26 2.39
C TRP A 268 -2.03 -7.38 1.56
N LEU A 269 -0.73 -7.68 1.59
CA LEU A 269 0.22 -7.17 0.59
C LEU A 269 -0.07 -7.82 -0.78
#